data_AF-W4UNH7-F1
#
_entry.id   AF-W4UNH7-F1
#
_cell.length_a   1.000
_cell.length_b   1.000
_cell.length_c   1.000
_cell.angle_alpha   90.00
_cell.angle_beta   90.00
_cell.angle_gamma   90.00
#
_symmetry.space_group_name_H-M   'P 1'
#
loop_
_entity.id
_entity.type
_entity.pdbx_description
1 polymer ?
#
loop_
_entity_poly.entity_id
_entity_poly.type
_entity_poly.pdbx_seq_one_letter_code
_entity_poly.pdbx_strand_id
1 'polypeptide(L)'
;MVAAARSLCGHEPGIACILGTGSNSCFYDGKEIVNNISPLGFILGDEGSGAVLGKLLVGDILKNQFPSTLKDAFFEQFDLTAPEIIDRVYRQPFPNRFLATLSPFLAQHLHEPVVRTLVFNSFIAFFQRNVKQYDYKHLQAHFIGSIAYYYKDVLQEAAEETGVKIGQIIQSPMEGLIRYHNQTSSDNNLESSIT
;
A
#
# COMPACT_ATOMS: atom_id res chain seq x y z
N MET A 1 6.50 7.89 -7.30
CA MET A 1 6.19 6.72 -8.12
C MET A 1 7.40 6.20 -8.90
N VAL A 2 8.10 7.01 -9.69
CA VAL A 2 9.26 6.57 -10.50
C VAL A 2 10.32 5.79 -9.70
N ALA A 3 10.67 6.25 -8.50
CA ALA A 3 11.62 5.55 -7.63
C ALA A 3 11.14 4.14 -7.22
N ALA A 4 9.83 3.97 -6.98
CA ALA A 4 9.25 2.66 -6.69
C ALA A 4 9.32 1.74 -7.92
N ALA A 5 8.93 2.25 -9.09
CA ALA A 5 8.96 1.49 -10.34
C ALA A 5 10.37 0.98 -10.67
N ARG A 6 11.38 1.85 -10.62
CA ARG A 6 12.79 1.47 -10.84
C ARG A 6 13.30 0.47 -9.80
N SER A 7 12.93 0.67 -8.54
CA SER A 7 13.35 -0.21 -7.44
C SER A 7 12.78 -1.62 -7.56
N LEU A 8 11.52 -1.74 -7.98
CA LEU A 8 10.77 -2.99 -8.04
C LEU A 8 10.97 -3.74 -9.36
N CYS A 9 10.89 -3.02 -10.48
CA CYS A 9 10.86 -3.61 -11.82
C CYS A 9 12.24 -3.60 -12.50
N GLY A 10 13.21 -2.85 -11.98
CA GLY A 10 14.51 -2.75 -12.63
C GLY A 10 14.37 -2.16 -14.03
N HIS A 11 14.84 -2.89 -15.04
CA HIS A 11 14.72 -2.57 -16.46
C HIS A 11 13.63 -3.37 -17.20
N GLU A 12 12.78 -4.10 -16.46
CA GLU A 12 11.73 -4.94 -17.02
C GLU A 12 10.35 -4.28 -16.91
N PRO A 13 9.41 -4.60 -17.81
CA PRO A 13 8.04 -4.13 -17.70
C PRO A 13 7.31 -4.77 -16.51
N GLY A 14 6.47 -4.00 -15.83
CA GLY A 14 5.70 -4.49 -14.69
C GLY A 14 4.74 -3.46 -14.09
N ILE A 15 3.85 -3.92 -13.23
CA ILE A 15 2.96 -3.04 -12.48
C ILE A 15 3.63 -2.72 -11.15
N ALA A 16 3.93 -1.45 -10.89
CA ALA A 16 4.51 -1.00 -9.63
C ALA A 16 3.45 -0.32 -8.76
N CYS A 17 3.29 -0.84 -7.54
CA CYS A 17 2.29 -0.41 -6.57
C CYS A 17 2.96 0.10 -5.29
N ILE A 18 2.44 1.20 -4.74
CA ILE A 18 2.83 1.72 -3.42
C ILE A 18 1.65 1.52 -2.47
N LEU A 19 1.88 0.89 -1.32
CA LEU A 19 0.95 0.85 -0.20
C LEU A 19 1.66 1.35 1.07
N GLY A 20 1.44 2.62 1.41
CA GLY A 20 1.96 3.29 2.60
C GLY A 20 0.86 4.12 3.25
N THR A 21 1.15 5.37 3.63
CA THR A 21 0.11 6.30 4.12
C THR A 21 -1.03 6.47 3.10
N GLY A 22 -0.68 6.63 1.81
CA GLY A 22 -1.60 6.55 0.67
C GLY A 22 -1.33 5.29 -0.15
N SER A 23 -2.11 5.08 -1.22
CA SER A 23 -1.83 4.03 -2.20
C SER A 23 -1.68 4.62 -3.59
N ASN A 24 -0.98 3.92 -4.48
CA ASN A 24 -0.83 4.35 -5.87
C ASN A 24 -0.38 3.14 -6.72
N SER A 25 -0.65 3.17 -8.03
CA SER A 25 -0.28 2.12 -8.96
C SER A 25 0.11 2.69 -10.32
N CYS A 26 1.05 2.05 -11.01
CA CYS A 26 1.45 2.45 -12.36
C CYS A 26 1.92 1.25 -13.17
N PHE A 27 1.81 1.36 -14.50
CA PHE A 27 2.49 0.48 -15.43
C PHE A 27 3.82 1.11 -15.83
N TYR A 28 4.90 0.38 -15.58
CA TYR A 28 6.26 0.70 -15.96
C TYR A 28 6.68 -0.20 -17.13
N ASP A 29 7.25 0.37 -18.18
CA ASP A 29 7.63 -0.38 -19.40
C ASP A 29 9.08 -0.91 -19.38
N GLY A 30 9.79 -0.74 -18.26
CA GLY A 30 11.22 -1.02 -18.13
C GLY A 30 12.11 0.23 -18.21
N LYS A 31 11.55 1.36 -18.64
CA LYS A 31 12.27 2.63 -18.75
C LYS A 31 11.53 3.78 -18.06
N GLU A 32 10.24 3.93 -18.32
CA GLU A 32 9.40 5.00 -17.81
C GLU A 32 7.99 4.53 -17.42
N ILE A 33 7.24 5.42 -16.76
CA ILE A 33 5.85 5.15 -16.41
C ILE A 33 4.99 5.56 -17.59
N VAL A 34 4.36 4.59 -18.23
CA VAL A 34 3.52 4.82 -19.42
C VAL A 34 2.04 4.97 -19.06
N ASN A 35 1.62 4.48 -17.89
CA ASN A 35 0.26 4.66 -17.39
C ASN A 35 0.23 4.73 -15.86
N ASN A 36 -0.59 5.60 -15.29
CA ASN A 36 -0.79 5.75 -13.86
C ASN A 36 -2.29 6.01 -13.57
N ILE A 37 -2.88 5.18 -12.71
CA ILE A 37 -4.22 5.43 -12.20
C ILE A 37 -4.09 6.37 -11.02
N SER A 38 -4.71 7.56 -11.13
CA SER A 38 -4.72 8.54 -10.05
C SER A 38 -5.38 7.94 -8.81
N PRO A 39 -4.73 7.99 -7.63
CA PRO A 39 -5.25 7.32 -6.44
C PRO A 39 -6.35 8.11 -5.72
N LEU A 40 -6.62 9.36 -6.12
CA LEU A 40 -7.69 10.23 -5.61
C LEU A 40 -7.63 10.60 -4.10
N GLY A 41 -6.66 10.08 -3.36
CA GLY A 41 -6.43 10.39 -1.95
C GLY A 41 -7.42 9.72 -0.99
N PHE A 42 -7.08 9.70 0.30
CA PHE A 42 -7.77 8.93 1.37
C PHE A 42 -9.29 9.11 1.52
N ILE A 43 -9.86 10.19 0.98
CA ILE A 43 -11.30 10.44 1.00
C ILE A 43 -11.99 9.69 -0.16
N LEU A 44 -11.47 9.83 -1.38
CA LEU A 44 -12.13 9.40 -2.62
C LEU A 44 -11.61 8.07 -3.18
N GLY A 45 -10.39 7.69 -2.82
CA GLY A 45 -9.72 6.46 -3.27
C GLY A 45 -8.74 6.00 -2.21
N ASP A 46 -7.46 5.90 -2.57
CA ASP A 46 -6.37 5.42 -1.72
C ASP A 46 -6.69 4.04 -1.10
N GLU A 47 -7.44 3.18 -1.80
CA GLU A 47 -7.82 1.87 -1.30
C GLU A 47 -6.57 1.05 -0.92
N GLY A 48 -6.66 0.25 0.14
CA GLY A 48 -5.50 -0.50 0.66
C GLY A 48 -4.43 0.35 1.38
N SER A 49 -4.56 1.68 1.43
CA SER A 49 -3.61 2.53 2.15
C SER A 49 -3.81 2.53 3.66
N GLY A 50 -2.77 2.92 4.40
CA GLY A 50 -2.83 3.09 5.85
C GLY A 50 -3.86 4.13 6.27
N ALA A 51 -4.01 5.23 5.51
CA ALA A 51 -5.01 6.25 5.80
C ALA A 51 -6.43 5.71 5.67
N VAL A 52 -6.71 4.90 4.63
CA VAL A 52 -8.02 4.29 4.43
C VAL A 52 -8.27 3.17 5.45
N LEU A 53 -7.27 2.34 5.75
CA LEU A 53 -7.38 1.32 6.79
C LEU A 53 -7.68 1.95 8.16
N GLY A 54 -6.97 3.03 8.51
CA GLY A 54 -7.26 3.79 9.73
C GLY A 54 -8.65 4.42 9.73
N LYS A 55 -9.08 4.99 8.59
CA LYS A 55 -10.44 5.54 8.41
C LYS A 55 -11.52 4.49 8.66
N LEU A 56 -11.37 3.31 8.08
CA LEU A 56 -12.31 2.19 8.24
C LEU A 56 -12.32 1.71 9.69
N LEU A 57 -11.15 1.50 10.29
CA LEU A 57 -11.01 1.11 11.68
C LEU A 57 -11.75 2.07 12.62
N VAL A 58 -11.45 3.37 12.57
CA VAL A 58 -12.10 4.33 13.49
C VAL A 58 -13.59 4.45 13.20
N GLY A 59 -14.01 4.35 11.94
CA GLY A 59 -15.43 4.34 11.58
C GLY A 59 -16.19 3.22 12.27
N ASP A 60 -15.63 2.01 12.24
CA ASP A 60 -16.25 0.82 12.81
C ASP A 60 -16.18 0.79 14.34
N ILE A 61 -15.04 1.20 14.92
CA ILE A 61 -14.84 1.33 16.38
C ILE A 61 -15.85 2.34 16.98
N LEU A 62 -15.98 3.53 16.37
CA LEU A 62 -16.89 4.56 16.85
C LEU A 62 -18.36 4.19 16.67
N LYS A 63 -18.66 3.28 15.73
CA LYS A 63 -20.01 2.77 15.47
C LYS A 63 -20.30 1.43 16.14
N ASN A 64 -19.46 0.96 17.06
CA ASN A 64 -19.63 -0.30 17.79
C ASN A 64 -19.76 -1.53 16.88
N GLN A 65 -19.08 -1.54 15.73
CA GLN A 65 -19.05 -2.69 14.81
C GLN A 65 -17.95 -3.70 15.19
N PHE A 66 -17.11 -3.35 16.16
CA PHE A 66 -16.09 -4.22 16.74
C PHE A 66 -16.53 -4.71 18.13
N PRO A 67 -16.05 -5.89 18.58
CA PRO A 67 -16.18 -6.33 19.97
C PRO A 67 -15.77 -5.22 20.95
N SER A 68 -16.49 -5.10 22.07
CA SER A 68 -16.20 -4.08 23.08
C SER A 68 -14.78 -4.17 23.61
N THR A 69 -14.24 -5.39 23.76
CA THR A 69 -12.86 -5.63 24.18
C THR A 69 -11.82 -5.00 23.25
N LEU A 70 -12.02 -5.08 21.93
CA LEU A 70 -11.14 -4.43 20.95
C LEU A 70 -11.33 -2.92 20.93
N LYS A 71 -12.56 -2.44 21.13
CA LYS A 71 -12.85 -1.01 21.24
C LYS A 71 -12.14 -0.39 22.45
N ASP A 72 -12.22 -1.04 23.60
CA ASP A 72 -11.59 -0.56 24.83
C ASP A 72 -10.06 -0.59 24.69
N ALA A 73 -9.50 -1.69 24.17
CA ALA A 73 -8.07 -1.80 23.87
C ALA A 73 -7.57 -0.73 22.88
N PHE A 74 -8.37 -0.39 21.87
CA PHE A 74 -8.04 0.68 20.92
C PHE A 74 -7.90 2.04 21.62
N PHE A 75 -8.87 2.41 22.46
CA PHE A 75 -8.83 3.69 23.15
C PHE A 75 -7.72 3.75 24.20
N GLU A 76 -7.47 2.64 24.91
CA GLU A 76 -6.36 2.53 25.86
C GLU A 76 -5.00 2.66 25.16
N GLN A 77 -4.81 1.96 24.03
CA GLN A 77 -3.53 1.96 23.31
C GLN A 77 -3.15 3.33 22.74
N PHE A 78 -4.12 4.09 22.22
CA PHE A 78 -3.84 5.37 21.59
C PHE A 78 -4.02 6.58 22.50
N ASP A 79 -4.57 6.38 23.70
CA ASP A 79 -4.95 7.45 24.64
C ASP A 79 -5.76 8.54 23.91
N LEU A 80 -6.86 8.10 23.29
CA LEU A 80 -7.74 8.95 22.50
C LEU A 80 -9.16 8.89 23.02
N THR A 81 -9.91 9.94 22.74
CA THR A 81 -11.36 10.00 22.89
C THR A 81 -12.04 10.19 21.53
N ALA A 82 -13.32 9.81 21.44
CA ALA A 82 -14.09 10.00 20.19
C ALA A 82 -14.11 11.47 19.71
N PRO A 83 -14.29 12.49 20.57
CA PRO A 83 -14.20 13.90 20.15
C PRO A 83 -12.83 14.29 19.58
N GLU A 84 -11.73 13.79 20.16
CA GLU A 84 -10.38 14.07 19.66
C GLU A 84 -10.11 13.44 18.30
N ILE A 85 -10.60 12.22 18.07
CA ILE A 85 -10.51 11.59 16.75
C ILE A 85 -11.23 12.44 15.70
N ILE A 86 -12.44 12.90 16.01
CA ILE A 86 -13.22 13.76 15.11
C ILE A 86 -12.48 15.08 14.84
N ASP A 87 -11.95 15.74 15.88
CA ASP A 87 -11.18 16.98 15.70
C ASP A 87 -9.94 16.76 14.82
N ARG A 88 -9.16 15.70 15.07
CA ARG A 88 -7.97 15.37 14.29
C ARG A 88 -8.27 15.05 12.82
N VAL A 89 -9.44 14.49 12.52
CA VAL A 89 -9.84 14.15 11.15
C VAL A 89 -10.37 15.36 10.39
N TYR A 90 -11.17 16.22 11.03
CA TYR A 90 -11.92 17.26 10.32
C TYR A 90 -11.35 18.67 10.47
N ARG A 91 -10.51 18.93 11.49
CA ARG A 91 -10.07 20.28 11.86
C ARG A 91 -8.56 20.46 11.93
N GLN A 92 -7.81 19.37 12.12
CA GLN A 92 -6.36 19.41 12.21
C GLN A 92 -5.67 19.14 10.85
N PRO A 93 -4.42 19.61 10.66
CA PRO A 93 -3.66 19.36 9.46
C PRO A 93 -3.25 17.87 9.32
N PHE A 94 -3.10 17.42 8.08
CA PHE A 94 -2.65 16.07 7.70
C PHE A 94 -3.50 14.91 8.29
N PRO A 95 -4.83 14.93 8.12
CA PRO A 95 -5.71 13.87 8.66
C PRO A 95 -5.39 12.48 8.09
N ASN A 96 -4.91 12.41 6.85
CA ASN A 96 -4.45 11.16 6.24
C ASN A 96 -3.28 10.52 7.00
N ARG A 97 -2.33 11.34 7.48
CA ARG A 97 -1.20 10.84 8.28
C ARG A 97 -1.67 10.35 9.63
N PHE A 98 -2.53 11.12 10.30
CA PHE A 98 -3.13 10.71 11.57
C PHE A 98 -3.88 9.38 11.45
N LEU A 99 -4.75 9.23 10.46
CA LEU A 99 -5.47 7.97 10.25
C LEU A 99 -4.49 6.81 9.99
N ALA A 100 -3.44 7.04 9.19
CA ALA A 100 -2.44 6.01 8.95
C ALA A 100 -1.67 5.59 10.20
N THR A 101 -1.50 6.46 11.21
CA THR A 101 -0.87 6.07 12.49
C THR A 101 -1.69 5.10 13.31
N LEU A 102 -2.97 4.92 13.00
CA LEU A 102 -3.87 3.97 13.68
C LEU A 102 -3.83 2.58 13.06
N SER A 103 -3.32 2.45 11.83
CA SER A 103 -3.21 1.16 11.14
C SER A 103 -2.45 0.08 11.94
N PRO A 104 -1.36 0.34 12.69
CA PRO A 104 -0.65 -0.69 13.45
C PRO A 104 -1.53 -1.52 14.40
N PHE A 105 -2.65 -0.96 14.89
CA PHE A 105 -3.64 -1.70 15.67
C PHE A 105 -4.22 -2.89 14.90
N LEU A 106 -4.56 -2.70 13.62
CA LEU A 106 -5.07 -3.79 12.78
C LEU A 106 -4.02 -4.91 12.66
N ALA A 107 -2.74 -4.57 12.46
CA ALA A 107 -1.66 -5.54 12.35
C ALA A 107 -1.52 -6.41 13.61
N GLN A 108 -1.67 -5.79 14.79
CA GLN A 108 -1.59 -6.49 16.09
C GLN A 108 -2.78 -7.44 16.32
N HIS A 109 -3.92 -7.16 15.68
CA HIS A 109 -5.17 -7.90 15.87
C HIS A 109 -5.62 -8.68 14.62
N LEU A 110 -4.72 -9.01 13.68
CA LEU A 110 -5.07 -9.76 12.46
C LEU A 110 -5.67 -11.16 12.70
N HIS A 111 -5.50 -11.72 13.90
CA HIS A 111 -6.13 -12.98 14.29
C HIS A 111 -7.65 -12.84 14.52
N GLU A 112 -8.14 -11.62 14.75
CA GLU A 112 -9.57 -11.34 14.91
C GLU A 112 -10.26 -11.31 13.53
N PRO A 113 -11.31 -12.12 13.30
CA PRO A 113 -11.94 -12.23 11.99
C PRO A 113 -12.44 -10.88 11.43
N VAL A 114 -12.97 -10.00 12.29
CA VAL A 114 -13.47 -8.68 11.88
C VAL A 114 -12.35 -7.76 11.37
N VAL A 115 -11.19 -7.79 12.04
CA VAL A 115 -9.99 -7.01 11.67
C VAL A 115 -9.44 -7.53 10.35
N ARG A 116 -9.28 -8.85 10.24
CA ARG A 116 -8.75 -9.48 9.03
C ARG A 116 -9.64 -9.19 7.82
N THR A 117 -10.96 -9.29 7.98
CA THR A 117 -11.94 -8.99 6.93
C THR A 117 -11.85 -7.54 6.46
N LEU A 118 -11.69 -6.59 7.38
CA LEU A 118 -11.51 -5.16 7.05
C LEU A 118 -10.27 -4.94 6.16
N VAL A 119 -9.13 -5.50 6.56
CA VAL A 119 -7.87 -5.36 5.79
C VAL A 119 -7.97 -6.05 4.43
N PHE A 120 -8.46 -7.30 4.41
CA PHE A 120 -8.65 -8.08 3.20
C PHE A 120 -9.53 -7.35 2.18
N ASN A 121 -10.70 -6.88 2.60
CA ASN A 121 -11.62 -6.16 1.72
C ASN A 121 -11.03 -4.85 1.17
N SER A 122 -10.21 -4.15 1.97
CA SER A 122 -9.50 -2.96 1.51
C SER A 122 -8.49 -3.28 0.39
N PHE A 123 -7.79 -4.41 0.47
CA PHE A 123 -6.90 -4.87 -0.61
C PHE A 123 -7.66 -5.41 -1.82
N ILE A 124 -8.77 -6.14 -1.64
CA ILE A 124 -9.66 -6.53 -2.74
C ILE A 124 -10.11 -5.28 -3.52
N ALA A 125 -10.52 -4.22 -2.80
CA ALA A 125 -10.90 -2.96 -3.42
C ALA A 125 -9.73 -2.31 -4.18
N PHE A 126 -8.52 -2.31 -3.61
CA PHE A 126 -7.32 -1.82 -4.31
C PHE A 126 -7.07 -2.58 -5.61
N PHE A 127 -7.08 -3.91 -5.59
CA PHE A 127 -6.87 -4.71 -6.79
C PHE A 127 -7.93 -4.46 -7.86
N GLN A 128 -9.21 -4.47 -7.46
CA GLN A 128 -10.32 -4.31 -8.40
C GLN A 128 -10.38 -2.91 -9.01
N ARG A 129 -10.11 -1.87 -8.22
CA ARG A 129 -10.31 -0.47 -8.61
C ARG A 129 -9.05 0.20 -9.14
N ASN A 130 -7.86 -0.35 -8.88
CA ASN A 130 -6.60 0.22 -9.32
C ASN A 130 -5.84 -0.75 -10.25
N VAL A 131 -5.40 -1.90 -9.72
CA VAL A 131 -4.48 -2.79 -10.46
C VAL A 131 -5.11 -3.44 -11.69
N LYS A 132 -6.39 -3.84 -11.62
CA LYS A 132 -7.10 -4.51 -12.72
C LYS A 132 -7.35 -3.62 -13.95
N GLN A 133 -7.02 -2.33 -13.88
CA GLN A 133 -7.05 -1.41 -15.02
C GLN A 133 -5.82 -1.55 -15.93
N TYR A 134 -4.82 -2.34 -15.54
CA TYR A 134 -3.63 -2.68 -16.33
C TYR A 134 -3.73 -4.08 -16.92
N ASP A 135 -2.72 -4.50 -17.69
CA ASP A 135 -2.58 -5.86 -18.17
C ASP A 135 -2.08 -6.85 -17.08
N TYR A 136 -2.83 -6.94 -15.98
CA TYR A 136 -2.51 -7.76 -14.81
C TYR A 136 -2.51 -9.27 -15.09
N LYS A 137 -3.01 -9.70 -16.26
CA LYS A 137 -3.02 -11.11 -16.68
C LYS A 137 -1.65 -11.55 -17.20
N HIS A 138 -0.92 -10.63 -17.84
CA HIS A 138 0.38 -10.88 -18.45
C HIS A 138 1.54 -10.26 -17.66
N LEU A 139 1.27 -9.27 -16.81
CA LEU A 139 2.26 -8.60 -15.96
C LEU A 139 2.11 -8.99 -14.48
N GLN A 140 3.23 -8.93 -13.75
CA GLN A 140 3.23 -9.04 -12.29
C GLN A 140 3.03 -7.67 -11.62
N ALA A 141 2.33 -7.68 -10.49
CA ALA A 141 2.20 -6.53 -9.60
C ALA A 141 3.22 -6.61 -8.47
N HIS A 142 4.11 -5.63 -8.42
CA HIS A 142 5.14 -5.49 -7.40
C HIS A 142 4.74 -4.39 -6.43
N PHE A 143 5.02 -4.59 -5.15
CA PHE A 143 4.55 -3.73 -4.07
C PHE A 143 5.70 -3.17 -3.25
N ILE A 144 5.56 -1.90 -2.89
CA ILE A 144 6.44 -1.25 -1.94
C ILE A 144 5.67 -0.49 -0.86
N GLY A 145 6.21 -0.48 0.35
CA GLY A 145 5.76 0.40 1.43
C GLY A 145 5.38 -0.36 2.69
N SER A 146 5.20 0.39 3.78
CA SER A 146 4.95 -0.18 5.11
C SER A 146 3.70 -1.05 5.16
N ILE A 147 2.61 -0.62 4.53
CA ILE A 147 1.35 -1.38 4.54
C ILE A 147 1.48 -2.64 3.69
N ALA A 148 2.10 -2.56 2.51
CA ALA A 148 2.37 -3.76 1.72
C ALA A 148 3.20 -4.80 2.49
N TYR A 149 4.22 -4.34 3.23
CA TYR A 149 5.14 -5.20 3.93
C TYR A 149 4.54 -5.85 5.19
N TYR A 150 3.90 -5.07 6.06
CA TYR A 150 3.36 -5.58 7.33
C TYR A 150 2.12 -6.45 7.15
N TYR A 151 1.37 -6.25 6.06
CA TYR A 151 0.17 -7.03 5.75
C TYR A 151 0.37 -7.98 4.55
N LYS A 152 1.63 -8.37 4.26
CA LYS A 152 1.99 -9.15 3.07
C LYS A 152 1.13 -10.41 2.89
N ASP A 153 0.81 -11.11 3.98
CA ASP A 153 0.09 -12.39 3.93
C ASP A 153 -1.37 -12.15 3.48
N VAL A 154 -2.02 -11.12 4.04
CA VAL A 154 -3.39 -10.73 3.67
C VAL A 154 -3.44 -10.11 2.26
N LEU A 155 -2.39 -9.39 1.88
CA LEU A 155 -2.24 -8.83 0.53
C LEU A 155 -2.10 -9.92 -0.52
N GLN A 156 -1.32 -10.97 -0.24
CA GLN A 156 -1.15 -12.13 -1.12
C GLN A 156 -2.47 -12.88 -1.30
N GLU A 157 -3.17 -13.16 -0.22
CA GLU A 157 -4.49 -13.80 -0.27
C GLU A 157 -5.51 -12.99 -1.10
N ALA A 158 -5.55 -11.66 -0.93
CA ALA A 158 -6.43 -10.80 -1.72
C ALA A 158 -6.04 -10.77 -3.21
N ALA A 159 -4.75 -10.91 -3.52
CA ALA A 159 -4.28 -11.00 -4.89
C ALA A 159 -4.67 -12.33 -5.53
N GLU A 160 -4.54 -13.44 -4.79
CA GLU A 160 -4.98 -14.77 -5.22
C GLU A 160 -6.48 -14.79 -5.53
N GLU A 161 -7.30 -14.27 -4.61
CA GLU A 161 -8.75 -14.15 -4.80
C GLU A 161 -9.12 -13.32 -6.04
N THR A 162 -8.32 -12.31 -6.36
CA THR A 162 -8.58 -11.43 -7.50
C THR A 162 -7.89 -11.88 -8.80
N GLY A 163 -7.09 -12.94 -8.77
CA GLY A 163 -6.33 -13.43 -9.92
C GLY A 163 -5.16 -12.52 -10.33
N VAL A 164 -4.67 -11.67 -9.43
CA VAL A 164 -3.50 -10.81 -9.65
C VAL A 164 -2.24 -11.55 -9.22
N LYS A 165 -1.24 -11.63 -10.10
CA LYS A 165 0.05 -12.24 -9.77
C LYS A 165 0.93 -11.22 -9.05
N ILE A 166 1.27 -11.48 -7.79
CA ILE A 166 2.24 -10.68 -7.06
C ILE A 166 3.67 -11.10 -7.45
N GLY A 167 4.52 -10.10 -7.70
CA GLY A 167 5.96 -10.27 -7.82
C GLY A 167 6.67 -10.00 -6.49
N GLN A 168 7.41 -8.89 -6.41
CA GLN A 168 8.15 -8.52 -5.21
C GLN A 168 7.28 -7.70 -4.25
N ILE A 169 7.48 -7.90 -2.94
CA ILE A 169 6.96 -7.02 -1.88
C ILE A 169 8.15 -6.56 -1.04
N ILE A 170 8.46 -5.25 -1.07
CA ILE A 170 9.59 -4.69 -0.30
C ILE A 170 9.14 -3.53 0.59
N GLN A 171 9.85 -3.27 1.69
CA GLN A 171 9.47 -2.20 2.61
C GLN A 171 9.93 -0.82 2.13
N SER A 172 11.14 -0.72 1.58
CA SER A 172 11.77 0.55 1.18
C SER A 172 12.48 0.42 -0.18
N PRO A 173 12.65 1.54 -0.92
CA PRO A 173 13.10 1.45 -2.31
C PRO A 173 14.62 1.36 -2.43
N MET A 174 15.35 1.59 -1.32
CA MET A 174 16.78 1.90 -1.37
C MET A 174 17.61 0.77 -1.99
N GLU A 175 17.40 -0.47 -1.54
CA GLU A 175 18.14 -1.62 -2.07
C GLU A 175 17.89 -1.85 -3.56
N GLY A 176 16.64 -1.72 -4.02
CA GLY A 176 16.31 -1.86 -5.44
C GLY A 176 16.88 -0.74 -6.30
N LEU A 177 16.93 0.49 -5.79
CA LEU A 177 17.55 1.62 -6.51
C LEU A 177 19.06 1.46 -6.64
N ILE A 178 19.74 0.96 -5.60
CA ILE A 178 21.17 0.64 -5.66
C ILE A 178 21.43 -0.38 -6.78
N ARG A 179 20.63 -1.45 -6.84
CA ARG A 179 20.74 -2.46 -7.91
C ARG A 179 20.51 -1.86 -9.30
N TYR A 180 19.46 -1.07 -9.48
CA TYR A 180 19.13 -0.42 -10.75
C TYR A 180 20.30 0.42 -11.29
N HIS A 181 20.92 1.27 -10.45
CA HIS A 181 22.00 2.16 -10.88
C HIS A 181 23.36 1.45 -11.08
N ASN A 182 23.62 0.36 -10.35
CA ASN A 182 24.84 -0.42 -10.50
C ASN A 182 24.85 -1.23 -11.81
N GLN A 183 23.69 -1.70 -12.28
CA GLN A 183 23.59 -2.39 -13.58
C GLN A 183 23.87 -1.43 -14.74
N THR A 184 23.35 -0.20 -14.69
CA THR A 184 23.61 0.82 -15.73
C THR A 184 25.10 1.20 -15.84
N SER A 185 25.84 1.12 -14.72
CA SER A 185 27.28 1.44 -14.68
C SER A 185 28.15 0.33 -15.30
N SER A 186 27.62 -0.89 -15.42
CA SER A 186 28.31 -2.02 -16.04
C SER A 186 28.19 -2.00 -17.57
N ASP A 187 27.03 -1.58 -18.10
CA ASP A 187 26.78 -1.48 -19.54
C ASP A 187 27.54 -0.31 -20.19
N ASN A 188 27.68 0.83 -19.50
CA ASN A 188 28.46 1.98 -20.01
C ASN A 188 29.97 1.71 -20.12
N ASN A 189 30.51 0.71 -19.41
CA ASN A 189 31.91 0.33 -19.51
C ASN A 189 32.20 -0.62 -20.68
N LEU A 190 31.17 -1.29 -21.23
CA LEU A 190 31.33 -2.11 -22.43
C LEU A 190 31.32 -1.28 -23.72
N GLU A 191 30.54 -0.19 -23.78
CA GLU A 191 30.52 0.68 -24.96
C GLU A 191 31.79 1.54 -25.12
N SER A 192 32.47 1.87 -24.02
CA SER A 192 33.71 2.67 -24.03
C SER A 192 34.98 1.88 -24.37
N SER A 193 34.88 0.55 -24.54
CA SER A 193 36.00 -0.33 -24.91
C SER A 193 35.96 -0.79 -26.38
N ILE A 194 35.04 -0.23 -27.18
CA ILE A 194 34.89 -0.51 -28.64
C ILE A 194 35.18 0.75 -29.50
N THR A 195 35.60 1.87 -28.92
CA THR A 195 36.13 3.07 -29.61
C THR A 195 37.59 3.30 -29.29
#